data_AF-K0VUA8-F1
#
_entry.id   AF-K0VUA8-F1
#
_cell.length_a   1.000
_cell.length_b   1.000
_cell.length_c   1.000
_cell.angle_alpha   90.00
_cell.angle_beta   90.00
_cell.angle_gamma   90.00
#
_symmetry.space_group_name_H-M   'P 1'
#
loop_
_entity.id
_entity.type
_entity.pdbx_description
1 polymer ?
#
loop_
_entity_poly.entity_id
_entity_poly.type
_entity_poly.pdbx_seq_one_letter_code
_entity_poly.pdbx_strand_id
1 'polypeptide(L)'
;MPAYHSLYGRKFGVEPSTGGLVSDDGTKTATASGTGGTSTATLSKTQGKVTTAALTTAAGATHVLTLTNSKIAAGDTVLVTVGKGTATTGTPKVADVTPGAGSVVITIQNIHPSAAFNGTLVIGYLIVKA
;
A
#
# COMPACT_ATOMS: atom_id res chain seq x y z
N MET A 1 -11.22 -26.56 2.71
CA MET A 1 -10.43 -25.33 2.45
C MET A 1 -11.19 -24.55 1.40
N PRO A 2 -11.54 -23.28 1.61
CA PRO A 2 -12.45 -22.65 0.69
C PRO A 2 -11.62 -22.32 -0.56
N ALA A 3 -11.86 -23.08 -1.62
CA ALA A 3 -11.08 -23.03 -2.85
C ALA A 3 -11.37 -21.71 -3.54
N TYR A 4 -10.34 -20.90 -3.78
CA TYR A 4 -10.44 -19.80 -4.72
C TYR A 4 -11.02 -20.35 -6.04
N HIS A 5 -12.02 -19.69 -6.61
CA HIS A 5 -12.44 -19.97 -7.98
C HIS A 5 -11.30 -19.49 -8.90
N SER A 6 -10.30 -20.35 -9.05
CA SER A 6 -9.08 -20.09 -9.79
C SER A 6 -9.40 -19.97 -11.27
N LEU A 7 -9.11 -18.81 -11.85
CA LEU A 7 -9.20 -18.61 -13.29
C LEU A 7 -7.95 -19.23 -13.94
N TYR A 8 -8.16 -20.30 -14.71
CA TYR A 8 -7.10 -21.00 -15.47
C TYR A 8 -5.92 -21.46 -14.60
N GLY A 9 -6.18 -21.95 -13.38
CA GLY A 9 -5.12 -22.40 -12.46
C GLY A 9 -4.28 -21.26 -11.86
N ARG A 10 -4.65 -19.99 -12.12
CA ARG A 10 -4.02 -18.82 -11.51
C ARG A 10 -4.77 -18.39 -10.25
N LYS A 11 -4.06 -17.73 -9.35
CA LYS A 11 -4.56 -17.26 -8.04
C LYS A 11 -5.42 -15.99 -8.12
N PHE A 12 -6.09 -15.79 -9.26
CA PHE A 12 -7.03 -14.70 -9.49
C PHE A 12 -8.46 -15.27 -9.42
N GLY A 13 -9.32 -14.64 -8.62
CA GLY A 13 -10.69 -15.12 -8.39
C GLY A 13 -11.46 -14.32 -7.34
N VAL A 14 -12.50 -14.94 -6.80
CA VAL A 14 -13.31 -14.41 -5.70
C VAL A 14 -12.99 -15.19 -4.42
N GLU A 15 -12.73 -14.47 -3.33
CA GLU A 15 -12.50 -15.04 -2.01
C GLU A 15 -13.81 -15.61 -1.47
N PRO A 16 -13.93 -16.93 -1.29
CA PRO A 16 -15.18 -17.58 -0.89
C PRO A 16 -15.73 -17.13 0.47
N SER A 17 -14.88 -16.69 1.39
CA SER A 17 -15.31 -16.24 2.72
C SER A 17 -15.89 -14.82 2.75
N THR A 18 -15.48 -13.96 1.82
CA THR A 18 -15.84 -12.53 1.83
C THR A 18 -16.54 -12.06 0.55
N GLY A 19 -16.54 -12.87 -0.51
CA GLY A 19 -16.97 -12.46 -1.85
C GLY A 19 -16.05 -11.41 -2.50
N GLY A 20 -14.90 -11.10 -1.89
CA GLY A 20 -13.98 -10.08 -2.38
C GLY A 20 -13.13 -10.53 -3.57
N LEU A 21 -12.72 -9.60 -4.41
CA LEU A 21 -11.78 -9.86 -5.50
C LEU A 21 -10.38 -10.14 -4.93
N VAL A 22 -9.72 -11.18 -5.45
CA VAL A 22 -8.35 -11.55 -5.07
C VAL A 22 -7.50 -11.82 -6.31
N SER A 23 -6.29 -11.27 -6.34
CA SER A 23 -5.30 -11.44 -7.40
C SER A 23 -4.04 -12.22 -6.99
N ASP A 24 -3.96 -12.63 -5.73
CA ASP A 24 -2.90 -13.43 -5.12
C ASP A 24 -3.48 -14.19 -3.92
N ASP A 25 -2.69 -15.05 -3.28
CA ASP A 25 -3.04 -15.74 -2.04
C ASP A 25 -2.04 -15.43 -0.90
N GLY A 26 -2.24 -16.08 0.26
CA GLY A 26 -1.35 -15.97 1.42
C GLY A 26 -1.42 -14.61 2.14
N THR A 27 -0.42 -14.33 2.97
CA THR A 27 -0.36 -13.10 3.77
C THR A 27 -0.12 -11.88 2.87
N LYS A 28 -1.07 -10.95 2.89
CA LYS A 28 -1.09 -9.72 2.07
C LYS A 28 -0.91 -8.47 2.91
N THR A 29 -0.38 -8.60 4.11
CA THR A 29 -0.14 -7.51 5.05
C THR A 29 1.34 -7.40 5.36
N ALA A 30 1.84 -6.17 5.45
CA ALA A 30 3.20 -5.88 5.91
C ALA A 30 3.21 -4.63 6.79
N THR A 31 4.26 -4.48 7.59
CA THR A 31 4.51 -3.28 8.38
C THR A 31 5.70 -2.55 7.78
N ALA A 32 5.55 -1.24 7.56
CA ALA A 32 6.67 -0.40 7.14
C ALA A 32 7.45 0.08 8.37
N SER A 33 8.76 0.06 8.27
CA SER A 33 9.68 0.62 9.26
C SER A 33 10.34 1.88 8.73
N GLY A 34 10.70 2.78 9.65
CA GLY A 34 11.28 4.08 9.32
C GLY A 34 10.74 5.17 10.25
N THR A 35 11.46 6.28 10.32
CA THR A 35 11.08 7.47 11.07
C THR A 35 11.15 8.71 10.18
N GLY A 36 10.35 9.72 10.48
CA GLY A 36 10.34 10.97 9.74
C GLY A 36 9.71 10.88 8.35
N GLY A 37 10.39 11.44 7.34
CA GLY A 37 9.85 11.62 5.99
C GLY A 37 9.84 10.38 5.11
N THR A 38 10.41 9.25 5.55
CA THR A 38 10.53 8.04 4.73
C THR A 38 10.26 6.76 5.51
N SER A 39 9.73 5.74 4.84
CA SER A 39 9.62 4.38 5.37
C SER A 39 9.84 3.33 4.28
N THR A 40 10.14 2.10 4.69
CA THR A 40 10.32 0.97 3.77
C THR A 40 9.53 -0.24 4.24
N ALA A 41 9.04 -1.02 3.29
CA ALA A 41 8.36 -2.29 3.54
C ALA A 41 8.72 -3.31 2.46
N THR A 42 8.58 -4.59 2.77
CA THR A 42 8.73 -5.68 1.81
C THR A 42 7.46 -6.51 1.80
N LEU A 43 6.80 -6.61 0.64
CA LEU A 43 5.66 -7.48 0.44
C LEU A 43 5.54 -7.82 -1.05
N SER A 44 6.03 -9.00 -1.44
CA SER A 44 6.04 -9.45 -2.83
C SER A 44 4.72 -10.12 -3.25
N LYS A 45 3.65 -9.32 -3.35
CA LYS A 45 2.28 -9.78 -3.71
C LYS A 45 1.64 -8.86 -4.75
N THR A 46 0.70 -9.37 -5.55
CA THR A 46 0.01 -8.51 -6.57
C THR A 46 -0.99 -7.52 -5.97
N GLN A 47 -1.44 -7.77 -4.73
CA GLN A 47 -2.23 -6.85 -3.93
C GLN A 47 -1.82 -6.94 -2.46
N GLY A 48 -1.98 -5.85 -1.71
CA GLY A 48 -1.67 -5.88 -0.29
C GLY A 48 -1.97 -4.61 0.47
N LYS A 49 -1.75 -4.68 1.78
CA LYS A 49 -1.95 -3.60 2.74
C LYS A 49 -0.67 -3.43 3.56
N VAL A 50 -0.10 -2.24 3.54
CA VAL A 50 1.08 -1.87 4.32
C VAL A 50 0.65 -0.90 5.41
N THR A 51 1.00 -1.20 6.67
CA THR A 51 0.76 -0.31 7.81
C THR A 51 2.06 0.37 8.20
N THR A 52 2.09 1.70 8.29
CA THR A 52 3.30 2.42 8.72
C THR A 52 3.52 2.31 10.22
N ALA A 53 4.74 2.59 10.67
CA ALA A 53 4.97 3.03 12.05
C ALA A 53 4.17 4.31 12.36
N ALA A 54 4.11 4.71 13.63
CA ALA A 54 3.49 5.99 13.99
C ALA A 54 4.31 7.15 13.42
N LEU A 55 3.63 8.07 12.71
CA LEU A 55 4.24 9.21 12.02
C LEU A 55 3.71 10.53 12.59
N THR A 56 4.56 11.56 12.52
CA THR A 56 4.26 12.94 12.89
C THR A 56 4.52 13.91 11.73
N THR A 57 3.98 13.59 10.55
CA THR A 57 4.18 14.41 9.34
C THR A 57 3.36 15.71 9.42
N ALA A 58 4.04 16.85 9.40
CA ALA A 58 3.43 18.19 9.45
C ALA A 58 2.44 18.43 8.30
N ALA A 59 1.56 19.44 8.45
CA ALA A 59 0.70 19.92 7.37
C ALA A 59 1.54 20.35 6.15
N GLY A 60 1.08 19.99 4.94
CA GLY A 60 1.77 20.25 3.68
C GLY A 60 2.98 19.34 3.40
N ALA A 61 3.54 18.68 4.41
CA ALA A 61 4.70 17.81 4.27
C ALA A 61 4.34 16.43 3.67
N THR A 62 5.35 15.79 3.10
CA THR A 62 5.24 14.47 2.47
C THR A 62 5.94 13.40 3.29
N HIS A 63 5.41 12.18 3.18
CA HIS A 63 6.04 10.95 3.63
C HIS A 63 6.17 10.00 2.44
N VAL A 64 7.35 9.43 2.23
CA VAL A 64 7.66 8.55 1.11
C VAL A 64 7.80 7.12 1.61
N LEU A 65 6.97 6.21 1.12
CA LEU A 65 7.05 4.78 1.37
C LEU A 65 7.67 4.08 0.15
N THR A 66 8.80 3.40 0.36
CA THR A 66 9.36 2.49 -0.65
C THR A 66 8.94 1.06 -0.33
N LEU A 67 8.15 0.46 -1.21
CA LEU A 67 7.73 -0.93 -1.12
C LEU A 67 8.60 -1.79 -2.05
N THR A 68 9.35 -2.74 -1.47
CA THR A 68 10.03 -3.79 -2.23
C THR A 68 9.04 -4.91 -2.53
N ASN A 69 8.84 -5.18 -3.83
CA ASN A 69 7.89 -6.17 -4.33
C ASN A 69 8.34 -6.71 -5.69
N SER A 70 8.83 -7.95 -5.70
CA SER A 70 9.36 -8.60 -6.92
C SER A 70 8.34 -8.87 -8.01
N LYS A 71 7.04 -8.64 -7.77
CA LYS A 71 5.97 -8.77 -8.77
C LYS A 71 5.77 -7.52 -9.63
N ILE A 72 6.38 -6.39 -9.24
CA ILE A 72 6.29 -5.12 -9.96
C ILE A 72 7.35 -5.06 -11.05
N ALA A 73 6.92 -4.75 -12.27
CA ALA A 73 7.77 -4.31 -13.35
C ALA A 73 7.62 -2.79 -13.54
N ALA A 74 8.64 -2.13 -14.10
CA ALA A 74 8.66 -0.67 -14.28
C ALA A 74 7.52 -0.12 -15.15
N GLY A 75 6.93 -0.94 -16.04
CA GLY A 75 5.79 -0.56 -16.87
C GLY A 75 4.42 -0.87 -16.28
N ASP A 76 4.35 -1.54 -15.12
CA ASP A 76 3.07 -1.89 -14.49
C ASP A 76 2.36 -0.64 -13.94
N THR A 77 1.03 -0.67 -13.89
CA THR A 77 0.26 0.34 -13.17
C THR A 77 0.02 -0.12 -11.73
N VAL A 78 0.39 0.70 -10.75
CA VAL A 78 0.15 0.40 -9.32
C VAL A 78 -0.92 1.34 -8.77
N LEU A 79 -2.10 0.79 -8.51
CA LEU A 79 -3.21 1.52 -7.89
C LEU A 79 -3.00 1.55 -6.39
N VAL A 80 -2.94 2.75 -5.80
CA VAL A 80 -2.66 2.93 -4.38
C VAL A 80 -3.78 3.71 -3.71
N THR A 81 -4.14 3.27 -2.51
CA THR A 81 -5.04 3.95 -1.59
C THR A 81 -4.31 4.25 -0.31
N VAL A 82 -4.69 5.36 0.35
CA VAL A 82 -4.19 5.69 1.67
C VAL A 82 -5.37 5.98 2.59
N GLY A 83 -5.28 5.47 3.81
CA GLY A 83 -6.21 5.74 4.89
C GLY A 83 -5.47 6.00 6.19
N LYS A 84 -6.20 6.54 7.15
CA LYS A 84 -5.75 6.62 8.54
C LYS A 84 -5.78 5.22 9.14
N GLY A 85 -4.69 4.82 9.81
CA GLY A 85 -4.65 3.65 10.67
C GLY A 85 -5.10 4.06 12.06
N THR A 86 -4.16 4.32 12.96
CA THR A 86 -4.43 4.91 14.27
C THR A 86 -4.39 6.43 14.26
N ALA A 87 -4.00 7.06 13.15
CA ALA A 87 -3.94 8.51 13.05
C ALA A 87 -5.34 9.14 13.23
N THR A 88 -5.46 10.11 14.13
CA THR A 88 -6.72 10.83 14.36
C THR A 88 -6.78 12.14 13.58
N THR A 89 -5.63 12.78 13.35
CA THR A 89 -5.50 14.10 12.71
C THR A 89 -4.84 14.06 11.31
N GLY A 90 -4.87 15.20 10.60
CA GLY A 90 -4.34 15.35 9.24
C GLY A 90 -5.23 14.75 8.16
N THR A 91 -4.82 14.88 6.90
CA THR A 91 -5.58 14.40 5.72
C THR A 91 -4.60 13.72 4.76
N PRO A 92 -4.44 12.38 4.85
CA PRO A 92 -3.51 11.68 3.98
C PRO A 92 -4.06 11.58 2.56
N LYS A 93 -3.22 11.91 1.59
CA LYS A 93 -3.52 11.77 0.17
C LYS A 93 -2.31 11.18 -0.55
N VAL A 94 -2.55 10.23 -1.46
CA VAL A 94 -1.50 9.75 -2.37
C VAL A 94 -1.19 10.89 -3.35
N ALA A 95 0.05 11.36 -3.33
CA ALA A 95 0.53 12.44 -4.18
C ALA A 95 1.17 11.89 -5.47
N ASP A 96 1.96 10.81 -5.35
CA ASP A 96 2.63 10.19 -6.49
C ASP A 96 2.87 8.69 -6.26
N VAL A 97 2.90 7.92 -7.35
CA VAL A 97 3.22 6.49 -7.35
C VAL A 97 4.14 6.20 -8.53
N THR A 98 5.38 5.84 -8.24
CA THR A 98 6.42 5.56 -9.24
C THR A 98 6.86 4.10 -9.15
N PRO A 99 6.38 3.22 -10.04
CA PRO A 99 6.82 1.82 -10.13
C PRO A 99 8.26 1.71 -10.66
N GLY A 100 9.03 0.81 -10.07
CA GLY A 100 10.35 0.38 -10.55
C GLY A 100 10.39 -1.15 -10.68
N ALA A 101 11.42 -1.68 -11.33
CA ALA A 101 11.59 -3.13 -11.37
C ALA A 101 11.84 -3.67 -9.94
N GLY A 102 10.90 -4.46 -9.44
CA GLY A 102 10.95 -5.04 -8.10
C GLY A 102 10.59 -4.11 -6.95
N SER A 103 10.09 -2.89 -7.22
CA SER A 103 9.72 -1.93 -6.18
C SER A 103 8.68 -0.91 -6.64
N VAL A 104 8.11 -0.17 -5.70
CA VAL A 104 7.34 1.03 -5.99
C VAL A 104 7.61 2.08 -4.91
N VAL A 105 7.78 3.32 -5.34
CA VAL A 105 7.89 4.47 -4.45
C VAL A 105 6.54 5.16 -4.41
N ILE A 106 6.00 5.32 -3.21
CA ILE A 106 4.67 5.88 -2.95
C ILE A 106 4.86 7.14 -2.11
N THR A 107 4.49 8.29 -2.66
CA THR A 107 4.53 9.56 -1.94
C THR A 107 3.15 9.89 -1.39
N ILE A 108 3.07 10.13 -0.08
CA ILE A 108 1.86 10.49 0.63
C ILE A 108 2.04 11.91 1.16
N GLN A 109 1.09 12.79 0.88
CA GLN A 109 1.09 14.15 1.40
C GLN A 109 0.02 14.31 2.48
N ASN A 110 0.36 15.08 3.52
CA ASN A 110 -0.64 15.61 4.43
C ASN A 110 -1.22 16.90 3.86
N ILE A 111 -2.36 16.80 3.19
CA ILE A 111 -3.02 17.95 2.55
C ILE A 111 -3.89 18.76 3.53
N HIS A 112 -3.85 18.43 4.83
CA HIS A 112 -4.57 19.19 5.84
C HIS A 112 -3.95 20.59 6.03
N PRO A 113 -4.74 21.65 6.26
CA PRO A 113 -4.22 23.02 6.34
C PRO A 113 -3.30 23.29 7.55
N SER A 114 -3.49 22.61 8.68
CA SER A 114 -2.75 22.91 9.93
C SER A 114 -2.31 21.69 10.75
N ALA A 115 -3.18 20.69 10.93
CA ALA A 115 -2.88 19.50 11.71
C ALA A 115 -1.91 18.52 11.02
N ALA A 116 -0.93 18.04 11.79
CA ALA A 116 -0.04 16.94 11.42
C ALA A 116 -0.77 15.59 11.44
N PHE A 117 -0.20 14.58 10.79
CA PHE A 117 -0.49 13.19 11.14
C PHE A 117 -0.04 12.92 12.57
N ASN A 118 -0.79 12.09 13.29
CA ASN A 118 -0.39 11.65 14.63
C ASN A 118 -0.87 10.21 14.82
N GLY A 119 -0.05 9.25 14.39
CA GLY A 119 -0.37 7.83 14.43
C GLY A 119 0.04 7.09 13.15
N THR A 120 -0.46 5.88 12.96
CA THR A 120 -0.14 5.06 11.79
C THR A 120 -1.01 5.41 10.60
N LEU A 121 -0.48 5.19 9.40
CA LEU A 121 -1.19 5.20 8.13
C LEU A 121 -1.31 3.79 7.59
N VAL A 122 -2.29 3.61 6.73
CA VAL A 122 -2.58 2.34 6.06
C VAL A 122 -2.57 2.59 4.56
N ILE A 123 -1.73 1.86 3.83
CA ILE A 123 -1.56 1.96 2.39
C ILE A 123 -2.03 0.65 1.76
N GLY A 124 -3.11 0.69 0.98
CA GLY A 124 -3.54 -0.44 0.16
C GLY A 124 -3.01 -0.31 -1.26
N TYR A 125 -2.59 -1.40 -1.90
CA TYR A 125 -2.15 -1.39 -3.29
C TYR A 125 -2.67 -2.58 -4.09
N LEU A 126 -2.80 -2.39 -5.40
CA LEU A 126 -3.09 -3.40 -6.41
C LEU A 126 -2.21 -3.15 -7.65
N ILE A 127 -1.56 -4.20 -8.15
CA ILE A 127 -0.71 -4.14 -9.34
C ILE A 127 -1.51 -4.63 -10.55
N VAL A 128 -1.61 -3.79 -11.56
CA VAL A 128 -2.17 -4.11 -12.88
C VAL A 128 -1.02 -4.20 -13.87
N LYS A 129 -0.82 -5.39 -14.45
CA LYS A 129 0.27 -5.61 -15.41
C LYS A 129 -0.05 -4.92 -16.73
N ALA A 130 0.96 -4.30 -17.36
CA ALA A 130 0.88 -3.80 -18.73
C ALA A 130 1.00 -4.93 -19.76
#